data_AF-A0AAP8N6T7-F1
#
_entry.id   AF-A0AAP8N6T7-F1
#
_cell.length_a   1.000
_cell.length_b   1.000
_cell.length_c   1.000
_cell.angle_alpha   90.00
_cell.angle_beta   90.00
_cell.angle_gamma   90.00
#
_symmetry.space_group_name_H-M   'P 1'
#
loop_
_entity.id
_entity.type
_entity.pdbx_description
1 polymer ?
#
loop_
_entity_poly.entity_id
_entity_poly.type
_entity_poly.pdbx_seq_one_letter_code
_entity_poly.pdbx_strand_id
1 'polypeptide(L)' 'MKDPRDIIKRPVITEASMDAISEKKYTFEVDVRANKTEVKDAVEAIFGVKVEKVNVMNYKG' A
#
# COMPACT_ATOMS: atom_id res chain seq x y z
N MET A 1 -12.86 -7.45 -12.26
CA MET A 1 -11.94 -7.61 -11.11
C MET A 1 -10.62 -7.02 -11.58
N LYS A 2 -10.14 -5.93 -10.96
CA LYS A 2 -8.85 -5.31 -11.35
C LYS A 2 -7.71 -6.23 -10.89
N ASP A 3 -6.63 -6.28 -11.66
CA ASP A 3 -5.48 -7.08 -11.28
C ASP A 3 -4.81 -6.43 -10.05
N PRO A 4 -4.47 -7.19 -8.99
CA PRO A 4 -3.74 -6.67 -7.83
C PRO A 4 -2.49 -5.86 -8.20
N ARG A 5 -1.83 -6.24 -9.30
CA ARG A 5 -0.62 -5.58 -9.80
C ARG A 5 -0.87 -4.21 -10.40
N ASP A 6 -2.11 -3.92 -10.81
CA ASP A 6 -2.50 -2.58 -11.27
C ASP A 6 -2.74 -1.61 -10.10
N ILE A 7 -3.01 -2.16 -8.90
CA ILE A 7 -3.34 -1.38 -7.70
C ILE A 7 -2.06 -0.91 -7.01
N ILE A 8 -1.08 -1.79 -6.80
CA ILE A 8 0.19 -1.48 -6.12
C ILE A 8 1.24 -1.12 -7.17
N LYS A 9 1.67 0.15 -7.24
CA LYS A 9 2.61 0.63 -8.26
C LYS A 9 4.06 0.39 -7.85
N ARG A 10 4.47 0.89 -6.68
CA ARG A 10 5.84 0.78 -6.17
C ARG A 10 5.91 1.05 -4.66
N PRO A 11 6.90 0.52 -3.93
CA PRO A 11 7.17 0.95 -2.57
C PRO A 11 7.67 2.40 -2.56
N VAL A 12 7.33 3.15 -1.50
CA VAL A 12 7.84 4.50 -1.27
C VAL A 12 8.90 4.42 -0.19
N ILE A 13 10.13 4.84 -0.53
CA ILE A 13 11.27 4.83 0.38
C ILE A 13 11.69 6.27 0.68
N THR A 14 11.42 6.68 1.91
CA THR A 14 11.81 7.95 2.54
C THR A 14 12.24 7.68 3.98
N GLU A 15 12.91 8.64 4.63
CA GLU A 15 13.29 8.55 6.05
C GLU A 15 12.06 8.19 6.94
N ALA A 16 10.95 8.91 6.74
CA ALA A 16 9.71 8.64 7.48
C ALA A 16 9.15 7.22 7.23
N SER A 17 9.23 6.71 5.99
CA SER A 17 8.79 5.34 5.71
C SER A 17 9.69 4.30 6.36
N MET A 18 11.00 4.58 6.46
CA MET A 18 11.98 3.69 7.08
C MET A 18 11.75 3.61 8.60
N ASP A 19 11.48 4.73 9.24
CA ASP A 19 11.12 4.78 10.66
C ASP A 19 9.85 3.94 10.93
N ALA A 20 8.86 4.03 10.05
CA ALA A 20 7.59 3.33 10.18
C ALA A 20 7.70 1.79 10.02
N ILE A 21 8.76 1.29 9.37
CA ILE A 21 9.00 -0.16 9.25
C ILE A 21 9.21 -0.80 10.62
N SER A 22 9.81 -0.09 11.59
CA SER A 22 9.97 -0.58 12.96
C SER A 22 8.62 -0.90 13.63
N GLU A 23 7.57 -0.19 13.22
CA GLU A 23 6.18 -0.40 13.65
C GLU A 23 5.39 -1.32 12.71
N LYS A 24 6.07 -2.06 11.80
CA LYS A 24 5.47 -2.93 10.78
C LYS A 24 4.53 -2.19 9.81
N LYS A 25 4.74 -0.89 9.60
CA LYS A 25 4.00 -0.08 8.63
C LYS A 25 4.82 0.02 7.36
N TYR A 26 4.21 -0.34 6.24
CA TYR A 26 4.83 -0.29 4.91
C TYR A 26 4.07 0.69 4.02
N THR A 27 4.81 1.53 3.29
CA THR A 27 4.24 2.57 2.43
C THR A 27 4.40 2.21 0.96
N PHE A 28 3.29 2.27 0.23
CA PHE A 28 3.25 1.99 -1.20
C PHE A 28 2.55 3.13 -1.93
N GLU A 29 3.03 3.43 -3.13
CA GLU A 29 2.30 4.22 -4.10
C GLU A 29 1.26 3.31 -4.76
N VAL A 30 0.00 3.76 -4.76
CA VAL A 30 -1.13 2.99 -5.27
C VAL A 30 -1.85 3.77 -6.36
N ASP A 31 -2.73 3.09 -7.10
CA ASP A 31 -3.58 3.77 -8.06
C ASP A 31 -4.55 4.77 -7.38
N VAL A 32 -4.69 5.96 -7.95
CA VAL A 32 -5.53 7.04 -7.40
C VAL A 32 -7.02 6.69 -7.39
N ARG A 33 -7.44 5.70 -8.18
CA ARG A 33 -8.82 5.20 -8.22
C ARG A 33 -9.03 3.99 -7.31
N ALA A 34 -8.01 3.54 -6.58
CA ALA A 34 -8.11 2.37 -5.72
C ALA A 34 -8.73 2.72 -4.36
N ASN A 35 -9.65 1.87 -3.91
CA ASN A 35 -10.24 1.95 -2.59
C ASN A 35 -9.40 1.19 -1.55
N LYS A 36 -9.58 1.51 -0.25
CA LYS A 36 -8.84 0.87 0.84
C LYS A 36 -8.99 -0.66 0.86
N THR A 37 -10.18 -1.17 0.53
CA THR A 37 -10.44 -2.61 0.46
C THR A 37 -9.65 -3.27 -0.66
N GLU A 38 -9.64 -2.66 -1.85
CA GLU A 38 -8.88 -3.17 -3.00
C GLU A 38 -7.38 -3.18 -2.71
N VAL A 39 -6.86 -2.14 -2.06
CA VAL A 39 -5.45 -2.07 -1.63
C VAL A 39 -5.14 -3.17 -0.63
N LYS A 40 -6.04 -3.41 0.34
CA LYS A 40 -5.88 -4.48 1.32
C LYS A 40 -5.75 -5.84 0.62
N ASP A 41 -6.73 -6.19 -0.19
CA ASP A 41 -6.80 -7.47 -0.88
C ASP A 41 -5.60 -7.66 -1.83
N ALA A 42 -5.16 -6.59 -2.50
CA ALA A 42 -4.00 -6.63 -3.37
C ALA A 42 -2.69 -6.90 -2.61
N VAL A 43 -2.48 -6.25 -1.46
CA VAL A 43 -1.29 -6.48 -0.62
C VAL A 43 -1.30 -7.91 -0.07
N GLU A 44 -2.44 -8.38 0.43
CA GLU A 44 -2.56 -9.75 0.94
C GLU A 44 -2.31 -10.79 -0.17
N ALA A 45 -2.83 -10.56 -1.38
CA ALA A 45 -2.64 -11.46 -2.52
C ALA A 45 -1.20 -11.48 -3.07
N ILE A 46 -0.54 -10.33 -3.16
CA ILE A 46 0.81 -10.21 -3.73
C ILE A 46 1.87 -10.74 -2.75
N PHE A 47 1.75 -10.39 -1.47
CA PHE A 47 2.79 -10.66 -0.48
C PHE A 47 2.45 -11.85 0.44
N GLY A 48 1.24 -12.41 0.36
CA GLY A 48 0.83 -13.55 1.20
C GLY A 48 0.78 -13.22 2.69
N VAL A 49 0.55 -11.94 3.03
CA VAL A 49 0.50 -11.44 4.42
C VAL A 49 -0.93 -11.11 4.82
N LYS A 50 -1.15 -10.84 6.11
CA LYS A 50 -2.44 -10.35 6.62
C LYS A 50 -2.31 -8.88 6.99
N VAL A 51 -3.21 -8.05 6.45
CA VAL A 51 -3.20 -6.60 6.66
C VAL A 51 -4.18 -6.22 7.77
N GLU A 52 -3.66 -5.61 8.83
CA GLU A 52 -4.48 -5.15 9.96
C GLU A 52 -5.25 -3.87 9.62
N LYS A 53 -4.58 -2.88 9.03
CA LYS A 53 -5.16 -1.57 8.74
C LYS A 53 -4.53 -0.94 7.51
N VAL A 54 -5.35 -0.27 6.70
CA VAL A 54 -4.92 0.50 5.52
C VAL A 54 -5.21 1.99 5.74
N ASN A 55 -4.17 2.80 5.56
CA ASN A 55 -4.27 4.26 5.50
C ASN A 55 -3.88 4.72 4.10
N VAL A 56 -4.65 5.66 3.53
CA VAL A 56 -4.42 6.18 2.18
C VAL A 56 -4.48 7.70 2.27
N MET A 57 -3.57 8.37 1.59
CA MET A 57 -3.53 9.81 1.43
C MET A 57 -3.22 10.16 -0.03
N ASN A 58 -3.81 11.25 -0.52
CA ASN A 58 -3.47 11.79 -1.83
C ASN A 58 -2.25 12.71 -1.69
N TYR A 59 -1.19 12.43 -2.45
CA TYR A 59 -0.01 13.27 -2.54
C TYR A 59 -0.13 14.15 -3.80
N LYS A 60 -0.03 15.48 -3.64
CA LYS A 60 -0.24 16.44 -4.75
C LYS A 60 1.02 16.78 -5.55
N GLY A 61 2.16 16.17 -5.25
CA GLY A 61 3.44 16.56 -5.84
C GLY A 61 4.09 17.66 -5.01
#